data_AF-A0A3B9IRQ3-F1
#
_entry.id   AF-A0A3B9IRQ3-F1
#
_cell.length_a   1.000
_cell.length_b   1.000
_cell.length_c   1.000
_cell.angle_alpha   90.00
_cell.angle_beta   90.00
_cell.angle_gamma   90.00
#
_symmetry.space_group_name_H-M   'P 1'
#
loop_
_entity.id
_entity.type
_entity.pdbx_description
1 polymer ?
#
loop_
_entity_poly.entity_id
_entity_poly.type
_entity_poly.pdbx_seq_one_letter_code
_entity_poly.pdbx_strand_id
1 'polypeptide(L)'
;KRRFDAVMMKVVGASRRTIAAGLAIEFLIVAVVVGLIGAAGGTLAAWAITRWLLEIDFAFSVLPVAASALAGIGLALAVGLAAVAGAL
;
A
#
# COMPACT_ATOMS: atom_id res chain seq x y z
N LYS A 1 -21.60 -0.23 2.19
CA LYS A 1 -21.42 0.91 3.14
C LYS A 1 -20.93 2.19 2.43
N ARG A 2 -19.79 2.21 1.71
CA ARG A 2 -19.26 3.38 0.97
C ARG A 2 -20.22 4.13 0.00
N ARG A 3 -21.26 3.47 -0.52
CA ARG A 3 -22.29 4.11 -1.36
C ARG A 3 -23.10 5.17 -0.60
N PHE A 4 -23.34 5.01 0.70
CA PHE A 4 -24.09 5.99 1.49
C PHE A 4 -23.25 7.25 1.76
N ASP A 5 -21.96 7.11 2.07
CA ASP A 5 -21.05 8.24 2.29
C ASP A 5 -20.83 9.05 1.00
N ALA A 6 -20.72 8.36 -0.14
CA ALA A 6 -20.62 9.02 -1.45
C ALA A 6 -21.88 9.81 -1.83
N VAL A 7 -23.07 9.33 -1.42
CA VAL A 7 -24.33 10.05 -1.63
C VAL A 7 -24.40 11.27 -0.70
N MET A 8 -24.05 11.13 0.58
CA MET A 8 -23.98 12.26 1.51
C MET A 8 -23.01 13.34 1.04
N MET A 9 -21.81 12.98 0.56
CA MET A 9 -20.87 13.97 0.02
C MET A 9 -21.38 14.65 -1.26
N LYS A 10 -22.14 13.94 -2.12
CA LYS A 10 -22.81 14.56 -3.28
C LYS A 10 -23.92 15.53 -2.86
N VAL A 11 -24.65 15.25 -1.78
CA VAL A 11 -25.70 16.14 -1.24
C VAL A 11 -25.11 17.46 -0.70
N VAL A 12 -23.87 17.46 -0.19
CA VAL A 12 -23.14 18.67 0.26
C VAL A 12 -22.43 19.38 -0.90
N GLY A 13 -22.56 18.92 -2.14
CA GLY A 13 -21.99 19.55 -3.33
C GLY A 13 -20.54 19.17 -3.64
N ALA A 14 -20.00 18.12 -3.01
CA ALA A 14 -18.64 17.67 -3.31
C ALA A 14 -18.56 17.11 -4.76
N SER A 15 -17.60 17.63 -5.53
CA SER A 15 -17.32 17.11 -6.86
C SER A 15 -16.84 15.65 -6.77
N ARG A 16 -17.16 14.81 -7.77
CA ARG A 16 -16.68 13.40 -7.85
C ARG A 16 -15.15 13.30 -7.71
N ARG A 17 -14.44 14.36 -8.11
CA ARG A 17 -12.99 14.49 -8.04
C ARG A 17 -12.47 14.67 -6.60
N THR A 18 -13.21 15.39 -5.75
CA THR A 18 -12.87 15.57 -4.33
C THR A 18 -12.99 14.26 -3.56
N ILE A 19 -14.05 13.49 -3.82
CA ILE A 19 -14.26 12.17 -3.21
C ILE A 19 -13.16 11.20 -3.63
N ALA A 20 -12.83 11.16 -4.92
CA ALA A 20 -11.75 10.32 -5.43
C ALA A 20 -10.37 10.70 -4.85
N ALA A 21 -10.08 12.00 -4.70
CA ALA A 21 -8.83 12.47 -4.12
C ALA A 21 -8.69 12.13 -2.63
N GLY A 22 -9.75 12.34 -1.84
CA GLY A 22 -9.74 11.96 -0.42
C GLY A 22 -9.50 10.46 -0.23
N LEU A 23 -10.16 9.64 -1.05
CA LEU A 23 -10.01 8.20 -0.97
C LEU A 23 -8.65 7.70 -1.48
N ALA A 24 -8.07 8.37 -2.48
CA ALA A 24 -6.71 8.09 -2.94
C ALA A 24 -5.68 8.33 -1.81
N ILE A 25 -5.87 9.37 -0.99
CA ILE A 25 -5.01 9.66 0.16
C ILE A 25 -5.13 8.57 1.23
N GLU A 26 -6.35 8.12 1.55
CA GLU A 26 -6.54 7.01 2.50
C GLU A 26 -5.81 5.75 2.04
N PHE A 27 -5.97 5.37 0.76
CA PHE A 27 -5.28 4.20 0.21
C PHE A 27 -3.77 4.38 0.15
N LEU A 28 -3.28 5.61 -0.08
CA LEU A 28 -1.86 5.92 -0.03
C LEU A 28 -1.28 5.69 1.36
N ILE A 29 -1.95 6.19 2.41
CA ILE A 29 -1.51 6.00 3.79
C ILE A 29 -1.46 4.49 4.12
N VAL A 30 -2.52 3.76 3.78
CA VAL A 30 -2.58 2.31 4.01
C VAL A 30 -1.48 1.58 3.24
N ALA A 31 -1.30 1.90 1.95
CA ALA A 31 -0.29 1.26 1.11
C ALA A 31 1.13 1.49 1.65
N VAL A 32 1.45 2.72 2.07
CA VAL A 32 2.75 3.06 2.68
C VAL A 32 2.98 2.26 3.96
N VAL A 33 2.01 2.20 4.86
CA VAL A 33 2.13 1.45 6.11
C VAL A 33 2.36 -0.04 5.83
N VAL A 34 1.58 -0.64 4.93
CA VAL A 34 1.74 -2.04 4.54
C VAL A 34 3.10 -2.27 3.87
N GLY A 35 3.56 -1.36 3.02
CA GLY A 35 4.87 -1.43 2.39
C GLY A 35 6.02 -1.42 3.40
N LEU A 36 5.94 -0.58 4.44
CA LEU A 36 6.92 -0.54 5.52
C LEU A 36 6.92 -1.83 6.34
N ILE A 37 5.74 -2.35 6.68
CA ILE A 37 5.61 -3.63 7.40
C ILE A 37 6.17 -4.77 6.55
N GLY A 38 5.87 -4.80 5.25
CA GLY A 38 6.39 -5.79 4.32
C GLY A 38 7.91 -5.72 4.16
N ALA A 39 8.48 -4.51 4.07
CA ALA A 39 9.93 -4.32 3.99
C ALA A 39 10.64 -4.77 5.27
N ALA A 40 10.10 -4.41 6.44
CA ALA A 40 10.65 -4.83 7.73
C ALA A 40 10.53 -6.35 7.91
N GLY A 41 9.34 -6.92 7.69
CA GLY A 41 9.08 -8.35 7.80
C GLY A 41 9.90 -9.18 6.80
N GLY A 42 10.01 -8.73 5.55
CA GLY A 42 10.82 -9.39 4.53
C GLY A 42 12.31 -9.36 4.85
N THR A 43 12.81 -8.23 5.36
CA THR A 43 14.20 -8.10 5.82
C THR A 43 14.48 -9.04 7.00
N LEU A 44 13.59 -9.06 8.00
CA LEU A 44 13.71 -9.94 9.17
C LEU A 44 13.63 -11.42 8.77
N ALA A 45 12.74 -11.78 7.85
CA ALA A 45 12.64 -13.13 7.33
C ALA A 45 13.91 -13.54 6.58
N ALA A 46 14.43 -12.66 5.71
CA ALA A 46 15.67 -12.91 4.98
C ALA A 46 16.86 -13.08 5.94
N TRP A 47 16.95 -12.25 6.98
CA TRP A 47 17.95 -12.39 8.04
C TRP A 47 17.81 -13.71 8.81
N ALA A 48 16.60 -14.08 9.22
CA ALA A 48 16.35 -15.31 9.96
C ALA A 48 16.70 -16.56 9.13
N ILE A 49 16.32 -16.58 7.85
CA ILE A 49 16.61 -17.69 6.94
C ILE A 49 18.11 -17.80 6.69
N THR A 50 18.78 -16.69 6.38
CA THR A 50 20.24 -16.71 6.13
C THR A 50 21.03 -17.13 7.35
N ARG A 51 20.64 -16.65 8.55
CA ARG A 51 21.30 -16.98 9.83
C ARG A 51 21.02 -18.41 10.30
N TRP A 52 19.78 -18.89 10.24
CA TRP A 52 19.37 -20.14 10.93
C TRP A 52 19.21 -21.33 10.00
N LEU A 53 18.91 -21.10 8.72
CA LEU A 53 18.69 -22.19 7.77
C LEU A 53 19.88 -22.40 6.84
N LEU A 54 20.48 -21.31 6.36
CA LEU A 54 21.52 -21.36 5.33
C LEU A 54 22.94 -21.23 5.90
N GLU A 55 23.10 -20.75 7.14
CA GLU A 55 24.39 -20.47 7.78
C GLU A 55 25.33 -19.60 6.91
N ILE A 56 24.76 -18.70 6.11
CA ILE A 56 25.50 -17.77 5.25
C ILE A 56 25.43 -16.34 5.78
N ASP A 57 26.40 -15.52 5.39
CA ASP A 57 26.42 -14.10 5.75
C ASP A 57 25.26 -13.33 5.12
N PHE A 58 24.48 -12.67 5.96
CA PHE A 58 23.43 -11.78 5.54
C PHE A 58 24.01 -10.44 5.07
N ALA A 59 23.92 -10.16 3.77
CA ALA A 59 24.22 -8.85 3.20
C ALA A 59 22.92 -8.06 3.00
N PHE A 60 22.73 -7.01 3.81
CA PHE A 60 21.61 -6.10 3.63
C PHE A 60 21.85 -5.20 2.39
N SER A 61 20.94 -5.26 1.42
CA SER A 61 20.96 -4.38 0.26
C SER A 61 19.71 -3.50 0.27
N VAL A 62 19.92 -2.18 0.21
CA VAL A 62 18.84 -1.18 0.20
C VAL A 62 18.02 -1.28 -1.07
N LEU A 63 18.65 -1.62 -2.21
CA LEU A 63 18.01 -1.57 -3.52
C LEU A 63 16.86 -2.58 -3.68
N PRO A 64 17.02 -3.88 -3.34
CA PRO A 64 15.92 -4.85 -3.38
C PRO A 64 14.81 -4.54 -2.37
N VAL A 65 15.17 -4.06 -1.17
CA VAL A 65 14.20 -3.70 -0.13
C VAL A 65 13.35 -2.51 -0.59
N ALA A 66 13.97 -1.46 -1.12
CA ALA A 66 13.26 -0.32 -1.67
C ALA A 66 12.42 -0.70 -2.90
N ALA A 67 12.97 -1.51 -3.82
CA ALA A 67 12.24 -1.95 -5.01
C ALA A 67 11.00 -2.77 -4.67
N SER A 68 11.12 -3.73 -3.76
CA SER A 68 9.99 -4.56 -3.30
C SER A 68 8.95 -3.75 -2.52
N ALA A 69 9.37 -2.83 -1.66
CA ALA A 69 8.47 -1.93 -0.93
C ALA A 69 7.69 -1.03 -1.91
N LEU A 70 8.38 -0.38 -2.85
CA LEU A 70 7.75 0.50 -3.84
C LEU A 70 6.83 -0.28 -4.79
N ALA A 71 7.22 -1.48 -5.21
CA ALA A 71 6.36 -2.35 -6.01
C ALA A 71 5.08 -2.74 -5.25
N GLY A 72 5.22 -3.12 -3.98
CA GLY A 72 4.07 -3.47 -3.12
C GLY A 72 3.13 -2.28 -2.88
N ILE A 73 3.68 -1.11 -2.56
CA ILE A 73 2.92 0.14 -2.40
C ILE A 73 2.20 0.49 -3.71
N GLY A 74 2.91 0.45 -4.84
CA GLY A 74 2.35 0.74 -6.15
C GLY A 74 1.22 -0.20 -6.53
N LEU A 75 1.37 -1.50 -6.26
CA LEU A 75 0.32 -2.48 -6.50
C LEU A 75 -0.91 -2.24 -5.62
N ALA A 76 -0.71 -2.02 -4.31
CA ALA A 76 -1.81 -1.75 -3.38
C ALA A 76 -2.58 -0.47 -3.77
N LEU A 77 -1.87 0.57 -4.18
CA LEU A 77 -2.45 1.81 -4.72
C LEU A 77 -3.23 1.55 -6.01
N ALA A 78 -2.66 0.82 -6.97
CA ALA A 78 -3.32 0.53 -8.23
C ALA A 78 -4.63 -0.23 -8.03
N VAL A 79 -4.62 -1.25 -7.15
CA VAL A 79 -5.82 -2.01 -6.79
C VAL A 79 -6.84 -1.12 -6.06
N GLY A 80 -6.39 -0.30 -5.11
CA GLY A 80 -7.25 0.65 -4.40
C GLY A 80 -7.95 1.62 -5.35
N LEU A 81 -7.18 2.26 -6.25
CA LEU A 81 -7.69 3.19 -7.25
C LEU A 81 -8.62 2.51 -8.28
N ALA A 82 -8.30 1.30 -8.74
CA ALA A 82 -9.18 0.53 -9.62
C ALA A 82 -10.53 0.23 -8.96
N ALA A 83 -10.54 -0.09 -7.66
CA ALA A 83 -11.76 -0.29 -6.90
C ALA A 83 -12.60 0.99 -6.78
N VAL A 84 -11.97 2.17 -6.68
CA VAL A 84 -12.68 3.47 -6.71
C VAL A 84 -13.28 3.73 -8.08
N ALA A 85 -12.51 3.53 -9.15
CA ALA A 85 -12.97 3.76 -10.52
C ALA A 85 -14.17 2.87 -10.89
N GLY A 86 -14.17 1.61 -10.45
CA GLY A 86 -15.30 0.69 -10.65
C GLY A 86 -16.54 0.99 -9.78
N ALA A 87 -16.43 1.85 -8.77
CA ALA A 87 -17.53 2.19 -7.86
C ALA A 87 -18.25 3.51 -8.19
N LEU A 88 -17.67 4.36 -9.06
CA LEU A 88 -18.18 5.66 -9.48
C LEU A 88 -19.04 5.59 -10.75
#